data_AF-A0A7W4YX86-F1
#
_entry.id   AF-A0A7W4YX86-F1
#
_cell.length_a   1.000
_cell.length_b   1.000
_cell.length_c   1.000
_cell.angle_alpha   90.00
_cell.angle_beta   90.00
_cell.angle_gamma   90.00
#
_symmetry.space_group_name_H-M   'P 1'
#
loop_
_entity.id
_entity.type
_entity.pdbx_description
1 polymer ?
#
loop_
_entity_poly.entity_id
_entity_poly.type
_entity_poly.pdbx_seq_one_letter_code
_entity_poly.pdbx_strand_id
1 'polypeptide(L)'
;MRRIRLCLLILCTLLAPPWVQAQQAVDMATPEGLPAIGKWMLTAKGVPSDWLGEIDRGKNLREPINVIIIDEGASDAEDAKARLLAAAARAGYPIRFGHSTGYQGFIGGQLHAQLPQGRDDAFSNDLFEVSNNHGRIFGPHAFGQAYLFTGAFSREEVDPFRDPPHQYGSFNRARDDFTQRLDRSTSYKVSGFVSLGNALIDDPKLTTGDHDGMAVVVRAGR
;
A
#
# COMPACT_ATOMS: atom_id res chain seq x y z
N MET A 1 -16.33 -70.66 35.63
CA MET A 1 -15.19 -70.06 34.90
C MET A 1 -15.67 -68.77 34.23
N ARG A 2 -15.32 -67.61 34.78
CA ARG A 2 -15.80 -66.28 34.34
C ARG A 2 -14.83 -65.72 33.29
N ARG A 3 -15.34 -65.31 32.12
CA ARG A 3 -14.58 -64.58 31.10
C ARG A 3 -14.54 -63.10 31.46
N ILE A 4 -13.35 -62.55 31.67
CA ILE A 4 -13.12 -61.11 31.87
C ILE A 4 -12.97 -60.47 30.48
N ARG A 5 -13.84 -59.50 30.16
CA ARG A 5 -13.68 -58.62 28.99
C ARG A 5 -12.75 -57.48 29.38
N LEU A 6 -11.61 -57.37 28.71
CA LEU A 6 -10.73 -56.21 28.80
C LEU A 6 -11.29 -55.12 27.89
N CYS A 7 -11.75 -54.01 28.49
CA CYS A 7 -12.21 -52.82 27.78
C CYS A 7 -11.01 -51.88 27.65
N LEU A 8 -10.47 -51.72 26.44
CA LEU A 8 -9.38 -50.80 26.16
C LEU A 8 -9.99 -49.41 25.89
N LEU A 9 -9.88 -48.49 26.86
CA LEU A 9 -10.19 -47.08 26.66
C LEU A 9 -9.01 -46.43 25.92
N ILE A 10 -9.21 -46.10 24.65
CA ILE A 10 -8.32 -45.22 23.90
C ILE A 10 -8.72 -43.77 24.24
N LEU A 11 -7.87 -43.11 25.01
CA LEU A 11 -7.98 -41.68 25.30
C LEU A 11 -7.48 -40.91 24.06
N CYS A 12 -8.40 -40.48 23.20
CA CYS A 12 -8.09 -39.55 22.11
C CYS A 12 -7.83 -38.16 22.69
N THR A 13 -6.57 -37.81 22.94
CA THR A 13 -6.16 -36.41 23.09
C THR A 13 -6.23 -35.74 21.73
N LEU A 14 -7.27 -34.92 21.52
CA LEU A 14 -7.37 -34.00 20.38
C LEU A 14 -6.28 -32.92 20.51
N LEU A 15 -5.10 -33.19 19.96
CA LEU A 15 -4.14 -32.15 19.64
C LEU A 15 -4.69 -31.40 18.41
N ALA A 16 -5.09 -30.15 18.61
CA ALA A 16 -5.40 -29.27 17.49
C ALA A 16 -4.18 -29.18 16.54
N PRO A 17 -4.38 -29.24 15.21
CA PRO A 17 -3.29 -29.20 14.26
C PRO A 17 -2.51 -27.87 14.36
N PRO A 18 -1.18 -27.88 14.14
CA PRO A 18 -0.30 -26.74 14.42
C PRO A 18 -0.39 -25.60 13.39
N TRP A 19 -1.52 -25.44 12.69
CA TRP A 19 -1.67 -24.49 11.58
C TRP A 19 -2.79 -23.49 11.87
N VAL A 20 -2.73 -22.87 13.06
CA VAL A 20 -3.29 -21.54 13.21
C VAL A 20 -2.11 -20.60 13.07
N GLN A 21 -1.74 -20.28 11.83
CA GLN A 21 -0.88 -19.13 11.56
C GLN A 21 -1.60 -17.93 12.15
N ALA A 22 -1.08 -17.40 13.25
CA ALA A 22 -1.56 -16.14 13.81
C ALA A 22 -1.47 -15.11 12.69
N GLN A 23 -2.62 -14.68 12.19
CA GLN A 23 -2.70 -13.59 11.23
C GLN A 23 -2.06 -12.39 11.92
N GLN A 24 -0.88 -11.98 11.45
CA GLN A 24 -0.17 -10.87 12.07
C GLN A 24 -1.10 -9.66 12.03
N ALA A 25 -1.27 -9.02 13.19
CA ALA A 25 -2.07 -7.81 13.28
C ALA A 25 -1.48 -6.77 12.31
N VAL A 26 -2.34 -6.17 11.48
CA VAL A 26 -1.92 -5.11 10.57
C VAL A 26 -1.48 -3.90 11.40
N ASP A 27 -0.25 -3.44 11.19
CA ASP A 27 0.25 -2.21 11.80
C ASP A 27 -0.45 -1.00 11.17
N MET A 28 -1.14 -0.23 12.01
CA MET A 28 -2.07 0.81 11.58
C MET A 28 -1.93 2.08 12.43
N ALA A 29 -2.29 3.21 11.83
CA ALA A 29 -2.45 4.50 12.48
C ALA A 29 -3.95 4.85 12.59
N THR A 30 -4.30 5.68 13.57
CA THR A 30 -5.67 6.19 13.79
C THR A 30 -5.69 7.71 13.72
N PRO A 31 -5.40 8.30 12.54
CA PRO A 31 -5.39 9.75 12.41
C PRO A 31 -6.78 10.36 12.65
N GLU A 32 -6.79 11.55 13.25
CA GLU A 32 -8.03 12.25 13.59
C GLU A 32 -8.89 12.50 12.33
N GLY A 33 -10.18 12.21 12.43
CA GLY A 33 -11.13 12.44 11.34
C GLY A 33 -11.01 11.47 10.16
N LEU A 34 -10.29 10.34 10.31
CA LEU A 34 -10.14 9.29 9.31
C LEU A 34 -10.38 7.90 9.93
N PRO A 35 -10.74 6.89 9.15
CA PRO A 35 -10.73 5.51 9.63
C PRO A 35 -9.30 5.05 9.95
N ALA A 36 -9.15 3.90 10.60
CA ALA A 36 -7.82 3.29 10.79
C ALA A 36 -7.15 3.04 9.43
N ILE A 37 -5.90 3.47 9.28
CA ILE A 37 -5.12 3.35 8.04
C ILE A 37 -3.92 2.43 8.28
N GLY A 38 -3.74 1.42 7.43
CA GLY A 38 -2.55 0.59 7.45
C GLY A 38 -1.31 1.42 7.11
N LYS A 39 -0.21 1.19 7.83
CA LYS A 39 1.03 1.96 7.62
C LYS A 39 1.78 1.58 6.36
N TRP A 40 1.54 0.38 5.83
CA TRP A 40 2.37 -0.26 4.82
C TRP A 40 1.56 -0.72 3.61
N MET A 41 2.20 -0.71 2.44
CA MET A 41 1.75 -1.55 1.34
C MET A 41 1.98 -3.02 1.73
N LEU A 42 0.98 -3.87 1.51
CA LEU A 42 1.03 -5.28 1.85
C LEU A 42 1.13 -6.13 0.59
N THR A 43 1.91 -7.21 0.65
CA THR A 43 1.90 -8.26 -0.38
C THR A 43 0.58 -9.03 -0.35
N ALA A 44 0.33 -9.89 -1.35
CA ALA A 44 -0.82 -10.79 -1.37
C ALA A 44 -0.94 -11.71 -0.13
N LYS A 45 0.17 -11.94 0.58
CA LYS A 45 0.23 -12.73 1.82
C LYS A 45 -0.07 -11.90 3.08
N GLY A 46 -0.38 -10.61 2.93
CA GLY A 46 -0.69 -9.71 4.04
C GLY A 46 0.53 -9.24 4.84
N VAL A 47 1.75 -9.54 4.39
CA VAL A 47 2.98 -9.01 5.03
C VAL A 47 3.40 -7.72 4.35
N PRO A 48 4.00 -6.76 5.07
CA PRO A 48 4.43 -5.50 4.47
C PRO A 48 5.49 -5.71 3.38
N SER A 49 5.36 -5.03 2.25
CA SER A 49 6.25 -5.20 1.10
C SER A 49 7.60 -4.49 1.30
N ASP A 50 8.60 -4.98 0.57
CA ASP A 50 10.01 -4.65 0.75
C ASP A 50 10.70 -4.20 -0.55
N TRP A 51 9.94 -3.64 -1.49
CA TRP A 51 10.46 -3.16 -2.77
C TRP A 51 11.30 -4.24 -3.49
N LEU A 52 10.75 -5.45 -3.61
CA LEU A 52 11.40 -6.61 -4.23
C LEU A 52 12.73 -7.03 -3.53
N GLY A 53 12.87 -6.73 -2.25
CA GLY A 53 14.03 -7.08 -1.43
C GLY A 53 15.18 -6.06 -1.47
N GLU A 54 14.89 -4.81 -1.84
CA GLU A 54 15.90 -3.76 -1.95
C GLU A 54 16.58 -3.44 -0.63
N ILE A 55 17.89 -3.19 -0.72
CA ILE A 55 18.74 -2.83 0.40
C ILE A 55 19.18 -1.37 0.26
N ASP A 56 18.54 -0.46 1.02
CA ASP A 56 18.98 0.93 1.14
C ASP A 56 19.90 1.08 2.36
N ARG A 57 21.13 1.56 2.13
CA ARG A 57 22.14 1.81 3.19
C ARG A 57 22.32 0.64 4.18
N GLY A 58 22.29 -0.59 3.66
CA GLY A 58 22.49 -1.82 4.44
C GLY A 58 21.25 -2.33 5.20
N LYS A 59 20.07 -1.73 4.98
CA LYS A 59 18.81 -2.12 5.62
C LYS A 59 17.77 -2.49 4.56
N ASN A 60 16.87 -3.42 4.86
CA ASN A 60 15.79 -3.76 3.95
C ASN A 60 14.80 -2.60 3.86
N LEU A 61 14.46 -2.22 2.64
CA LEU A 61 13.48 -1.18 2.41
C LEU A 61 12.08 -1.69 2.80
N ARG A 62 11.25 -0.81 3.35
CA ARG A 62 9.84 -1.05 3.61
C ARG A 62 9.02 -0.01 2.87
N GLU A 63 7.96 -0.42 2.19
CA GLU A 63 7.15 0.49 1.38
C GLU A 63 5.99 1.10 2.20
N PRO A 64 6.04 2.42 2.52
CA PRO A 64 5.04 3.07 3.35
C PRO A 64 3.81 3.50 2.52
N ILE A 65 2.64 3.49 3.16
CA ILE A 65 1.53 4.31 2.71
C ILE A 65 1.93 5.78 2.89
N ASN A 66 1.88 6.57 1.83
CA ASN A 66 2.36 7.95 1.82
C ASN A 66 1.41 8.94 1.13
N VAL A 67 0.26 8.48 0.63
CA VAL A 67 -0.81 9.34 0.10
C VAL A 67 -2.16 8.90 0.67
N ILE A 68 -3.02 9.86 1.01
CA ILE A 68 -4.44 9.64 1.32
C ILE A 68 -5.26 10.48 0.35
N ILE A 69 -6.25 9.87 -0.28
CA ILE A 69 -7.11 10.51 -1.28
C ILE A 69 -8.54 10.40 -0.78
N ILE A 70 -9.29 11.50 -0.78
CA ILE A 70 -10.70 11.52 -0.37
C ILE A 70 -11.51 12.14 -1.50
N ASP A 71 -12.49 11.42 -2.00
CA ASP A 71 -13.41 11.89 -3.03
C ASP A 71 -14.82 12.06 -2.42
N GLU A 72 -15.21 13.31 -2.21
CA GLU A 72 -16.52 13.74 -1.73
C GLU A 72 -17.49 14.03 -2.90
N GLY A 73 -16.96 14.06 -4.13
CA GLY A 73 -17.72 14.31 -5.35
C GLY A 73 -18.29 13.06 -6.00
N ALA A 74 -17.78 11.88 -5.64
CA ALA A 74 -18.20 10.61 -6.21
C ALA A 74 -19.58 10.16 -5.71
N SER A 75 -20.43 9.66 -6.61
CA SER A 75 -21.77 9.16 -6.27
C SER A 75 -21.76 7.74 -5.69
N ASP A 76 -20.80 6.93 -6.13
CA ASP A 76 -20.61 5.56 -5.69
C ASP A 76 -19.13 5.13 -5.81
N ALA A 77 -18.81 3.90 -5.39
CA ALA A 77 -17.46 3.38 -5.40
C ALA A 77 -16.88 3.21 -6.82
N GLU A 78 -17.69 2.89 -7.83
CA GLU A 78 -17.19 2.76 -9.21
C GLU A 78 -16.94 4.13 -9.82
N ASP A 79 -17.80 5.12 -9.55
CA ASP A 79 -17.56 6.51 -9.91
C ASP A 79 -16.28 7.06 -9.24
N ALA A 80 -16.07 6.79 -7.95
CA ALA A 80 -14.84 7.20 -7.25
C ALA A 80 -13.57 6.63 -7.92
N LYS A 81 -13.59 5.35 -8.32
CA LYS A 81 -12.48 4.74 -9.08
C LYS A 81 -12.30 5.42 -10.42
N ALA A 82 -13.38 5.60 -11.19
CA ALA A 82 -13.34 6.19 -12.52
C ALA A 82 -12.78 7.63 -12.48
N ARG A 83 -13.23 8.43 -11.52
CA ARG A 83 -12.74 9.79 -11.27
C ARG A 83 -11.26 9.80 -10.94
N LEU A 84 -10.81 8.93 -10.03
CA LEU A 84 -9.41 8.84 -9.67
C LEU A 84 -8.52 8.39 -10.83
N LEU A 85 -8.95 7.37 -11.60
CA LEU A 85 -8.22 6.90 -12.78
C LEU A 85 -8.07 8.02 -13.83
N ALA A 86 -9.16 8.73 -14.11
CA ALA A 86 -9.14 9.87 -15.04
C ALA A 86 -8.26 11.02 -14.54
N ALA A 87 -8.28 11.30 -13.24
CA ALA A 87 -7.45 12.32 -12.62
C ALA A 87 -5.97 11.95 -12.64
N ALA A 88 -5.61 10.72 -12.28
CA ALA A 88 -4.24 10.22 -12.33
C ALA A 88 -3.68 10.28 -13.76
N ALA A 89 -4.43 9.81 -14.77
CA ALA A 89 -4.04 9.92 -16.16
C ALA A 89 -3.82 11.38 -16.60
N ARG A 90 -4.72 12.29 -16.23
CA ARG A 90 -4.60 13.73 -16.51
C ARG A 90 -3.42 14.38 -15.80
N ALA A 91 -3.08 13.92 -14.60
CA ALA A 91 -1.90 14.34 -13.85
C ALA A 91 -0.59 13.76 -14.41
N GLY A 92 -0.65 12.98 -15.50
CA GLY A 92 0.51 12.37 -16.13
C GLY A 92 0.97 11.07 -15.48
N TYR A 93 0.10 10.42 -14.69
CA TYR A 93 0.28 9.09 -14.13
C TYR A 93 -0.75 8.12 -14.73
N PRO A 94 -0.68 7.81 -16.04
CA PRO A 94 -1.49 6.75 -16.60
C PRO A 94 -1.08 5.39 -16.02
N ILE A 95 -1.92 4.38 -16.26
CA ILE A 95 -1.57 2.98 -16.00
C ILE A 95 -0.47 2.58 -16.99
N ARG A 96 0.63 2.00 -16.48
CA ARG A 96 1.74 1.50 -17.28
C ARG A 96 2.20 0.12 -16.81
N PHE A 97 2.52 -0.73 -17.79
CA PHE A 97 3.14 -2.03 -17.62
C PHE A 97 4.60 -1.92 -17.16
N GLY A 98 5.14 -3.00 -16.59
CA GLY A 98 6.55 -3.15 -16.22
C GLY A 98 6.82 -3.04 -14.71
N HIS A 99 5.77 -3.03 -13.89
CA HIS A 99 5.86 -2.81 -12.45
C HIS A 99 5.29 -3.99 -11.68
N SER A 100 5.80 -4.31 -10.50
CA SER A 100 5.21 -5.37 -9.67
C SER A 100 3.74 -5.11 -9.31
N THR A 101 2.97 -6.19 -9.15
CA THR A 101 1.51 -6.20 -8.88
C THR A 101 1.16 -7.19 -7.75
N GLY A 102 -0.13 -7.25 -7.38
CA GLY A 102 -0.67 -8.15 -6.37
C GLY A 102 -0.66 -7.61 -4.93
N TYR A 103 -0.55 -6.29 -4.77
CA TYR A 103 -0.50 -5.64 -3.48
C TYR A 103 -1.88 -5.32 -2.91
N GLN A 104 -1.91 -5.03 -1.61
CA GLN A 104 -3.10 -4.66 -0.85
C GLN A 104 -2.77 -3.52 0.13
N GLY A 105 -3.80 -2.75 0.49
CA GLY A 105 -3.73 -1.74 1.54
C GLY A 105 -4.86 -1.92 2.53
N PHE A 106 -4.67 -1.49 3.77
CA PHE A 106 -5.66 -1.63 4.84
C PHE A 106 -6.33 -0.30 5.16
N ILE A 107 -7.66 -0.28 5.15
CA ILE A 107 -8.48 0.90 5.44
C ILE A 107 -9.70 0.44 6.25
N GLY A 108 -9.92 1.04 7.43
CA GLY A 108 -11.15 0.87 8.20
C GLY A 108 -11.51 -0.57 8.54
N GLY A 109 -10.52 -1.43 8.81
CA GLY A 109 -10.77 -2.85 9.10
C GLY A 109 -10.78 -3.77 7.89
N GLN A 110 -10.59 -3.25 6.67
CA GLN A 110 -10.70 -4.00 5.42
C GLN A 110 -9.42 -3.92 4.60
N LEU A 111 -9.10 -5.02 3.92
CA LEU A 111 -8.05 -5.06 2.90
C LEU A 111 -8.65 -4.69 1.54
N HIS A 112 -8.01 -3.76 0.86
CA HIS A 112 -8.36 -3.34 -0.48
C HIS A 112 -7.25 -3.76 -1.44
N ALA A 113 -7.62 -4.46 -2.52
CA ALA A 113 -6.70 -4.81 -3.58
C ALA A 113 -6.18 -3.55 -4.29
N GLN A 114 -4.99 -3.66 -4.88
CA GLN A 114 -4.41 -2.56 -5.65
C GLN A 114 -5.28 -2.14 -6.84
N LEU A 115 -5.19 -0.85 -7.13
CA LEU A 115 -5.47 -0.22 -8.41
C LEU A 115 -4.13 0.25 -8.98
N PRO A 116 -3.88 0.06 -10.29
CA PRO A 116 -4.67 -0.74 -11.23
C PRO A 116 -4.64 -2.26 -10.93
N GLN A 117 -5.63 -3.01 -11.42
CA GLN A 117 -5.75 -4.47 -11.24
C GLN A 117 -5.12 -5.31 -12.37
N GLY A 118 -4.47 -4.66 -13.34
CA GLY A 118 -3.85 -5.38 -14.46
C GLY A 118 -2.55 -6.09 -14.07
N ARG A 119 -2.03 -6.86 -15.03
CA ARG A 119 -0.81 -7.63 -14.85
C ARG A 119 0.38 -6.71 -15.01
N ASP A 120 1.23 -6.70 -13.99
CA ASP A 120 2.46 -5.93 -13.94
C ASP A 120 2.24 -4.41 -14.15
N ASP A 121 1.11 -3.90 -13.65
CA ASP A 121 0.69 -2.51 -13.84
C ASP A 121 0.84 -1.65 -12.57
N ALA A 122 1.24 -0.39 -12.77
CA ALA A 122 1.21 0.66 -11.76
C ALA A 122 0.77 2.00 -12.37
N PHE A 123 0.42 2.97 -11.53
CA PHE A 123 0.38 4.37 -11.93
C PHE A 123 1.81 4.87 -12.06
N SER A 124 2.24 5.35 -13.23
CA SER A 124 3.62 5.80 -13.42
C SER A 124 3.74 6.99 -14.36
N ASN A 125 4.65 7.91 -14.02
CA ASN A 125 4.88 9.14 -14.79
C ASN A 125 5.83 8.97 -15.99
N ASP A 126 6.48 7.82 -16.13
CA ASP A 126 7.35 7.49 -17.25
C ASP A 126 7.39 5.97 -17.52
N LEU A 127 8.15 5.55 -18.52
CA LEU A 127 8.41 4.13 -18.81
C LEU A 127 9.25 3.50 -17.68
N PHE A 128 9.07 2.19 -17.46
CA PHE A 128 9.80 1.50 -16.38
C PHE A 128 11.30 1.43 -16.68
N GLU A 129 11.70 1.39 -17.96
CA GLU A 129 13.11 1.33 -18.41
C GLU A 129 13.91 2.62 -18.13
N VAL A 130 13.26 3.68 -17.62
CA VAL A 130 13.91 4.94 -17.24
C VAL A 130 13.50 5.33 -15.81
N SER A 131 14.28 6.22 -15.19
CA SER A 131 13.98 6.68 -13.83
C SER A 131 12.60 7.36 -13.73
N ASN A 132 11.67 6.71 -13.05
CA ASN A 132 10.27 7.08 -13.00
C ASN A 132 9.77 7.17 -11.55
N ASN A 133 8.65 7.86 -11.36
CA ASN A 133 7.87 7.76 -10.14
C ASN A 133 6.66 6.89 -10.43
N HIS A 134 6.40 5.93 -9.56
CA HIS A 134 5.25 5.07 -9.70
C HIS A 134 4.60 4.74 -8.36
N GLY A 135 3.36 4.27 -8.40
CA GLY A 135 2.65 3.92 -7.18
C GLY A 135 1.41 3.09 -7.39
N ARG A 136 0.95 2.54 -6.27
CA ARG A 136 -0.19 1.63 -6.15
C ARG A 136 -1.19 2.31 -5.22
N ILE A 137 -2.46 2.25 -5.59
CA ILE A 137 -3.53 2.84 -4.80
C ILE A 137 -4.47 1.75 -4.32
N PHE A 138 -4.99 1.87 -3.11
CA PHE A 138 -5.88 0.91 -2.46
C PHE A 138 -7.17 1.61 -2.07
N GLY A 139 -8.30 0.99 -2.37
CA GLY A 139 -9.62 1.57 -2.17
C GLY A 139 -10.52 1.30 -3.37
N PRO A 140 -11.69 1.97 -3.45
CA PRO A 140 -12.21 2.92 -2.49
C PRO A 140 -12.76 2.23 -1.24
N HIS A 141 -12.64 2.91 -0.11
CA HIS A 141 -13.32 2.60 1.15
C HIS A 141 -14.41 3.65 1.39
N ALA A 142 -15.65 3.21 1.65
CA ALA A 142 -16.72 4.14 1.98
C ALA A 142 -16.48 4.76 3.37
N PHE A 143 -16.47 6.09 3.44
CA PHE A 143 -16.18 6.84 4.66
C PHE A 143 -17.11 8.07 4.74
N GLY A 144 -18.16 7.98 5.57
CA GLY A 144 -19.19 9.01 5.63
C GLY A 144 -19.92 9.17 4.29
N GLN A 145 -19.89 10.37 3.72
CA GLN A 145 -20.41 10.68 2.38
C GLN A 145 -19.31 10.71 1.29
N ALA A 146 -18.13 10.17 1.60
CA ALA A 146 -16.96 10.21 0.72
C ALA A 146 -16.39 8.81 0.48
N TYR A 147 -15.49 8.73 -0.50
CA TYR A 147 -14.70 7.54 -0.78
C TYR A 147 -13.22 7.82 -0.51
N LEU A 148 -12.61 7.00 0.34
CA LEU A 148 -11.21 7.11 0.72
C LEU A 148 -10.36 6.10 -0.03
N PHE A 149 -9.18 6.54 -0.48
CA PHE A 149 -8.12 5.69 -0.96
C PHE A 149 -6.81 5.99 -0.21
N THR A 150 -5.91 5.02 -0.20
CA THR A 150 -4.53 5.17 0.27
C THR A 150 -3.57 4.80 -0.84
N GLY A 151 -2.43 5.48 -0.96
CA GLY A 151 -1.43 5.21 -1.97
C GLY A 151 -0.04 4.97 -1.37
N ALA A 152 0.73 4.12 -2.02
CA ALA A 152 2.17 3.95 -1.80
C ALA A 152 2.90 4.30 -3.12
N PHE A 153 3.67 5.39 -3.08
CA PHE A 153 4.43 5.90 -4.23
C PHE A 153 5.92 5.89 -3.94
N SER A 154 6.70 5.37 -4.88
CA SER A 154 8.16 5.34 -4.83
C SER A 154 8.75 5.82 -6.14
N ARG A 155 9.92 6.45 -6.04
CA ARG A 155 10.76 6.75 -7.18
C ARG A 155 11.74 5.61 -7.36
N GLU A 156 11.86 5.20 -8.60
CA GLU A 156 12.88 4.29 -9.09
C GLU A 156 13.92 5.09 -9.87
N GLU A 157 15.20 4.79 -9.62
CA GLU A 157 16.30 5.26 -10.45
C GLU A 157 16.84 4.09 -11.25
N VAL A 158 17.14 4.31 -12.53
CA VAL A 158 17.70 3.29 -13.42
C VAL A 158 19.17 3.57 -13.67
N ASP A 159 20.02 2.61 -13.31
CA ASP A 159 21.44 2.56 -13.67
C ASP A 159 21.70 1.32 -14.54
N PRO A 160 21.89 1.48 -15.86
CA PRO A 160 22.07 0.35 -16.78
C PRO A 160 23.37 -0.44 -16.55
N PHE A 161 24.29 0.06 -15.72
CA PHE A 161 25.55 -0.61 -15.39
C PHE A 161 25.49 -1.41 -14.08
N ARG A 162 24.33 -1.41 -13.40
CA ARG A 162 24.07 -2.15 -12.16
C ARG A 162 23.20 -3.39 -12.43
N ASP A 163 23.32 -4.40 -11.56
CA ASP A 163 22.42 -5.56 -11.50
C ASP A 163 21.82 -5.69 -10.08
N PRO A 164 20.50 -5.55 -9.89
CA PRO A 164 19.51 -5.15 -10.89
C PRO A 164 19.68 -3.67 -11.30
N PRO A 165 19.27 -3.28 -12.52
CA PRO A 165 19.44 -1.91 -13.01
C PRO A 165 18.50 -0.91 -12.33
N HIS A 166 17.41 -1.38 -11.72
CA HIS A 166 16.47 -0.55 -10.98
C HIS A 166 16.86 -0.53 -9.50
N GLN A 167 16.88 0.67 -8.92
CA GLN A 167 17.14 0.86 -7.50
C GLN A 167 16.19 1.89 -6.90
N TYR A 168 16.02 1.83 -5.58
CA TYR A 168 15.23 2.81 -4.86
C TYR A 168 15.84 4.22 -5.00
N GLY A 169 15.00 5.20 -5.31
CA GLY A 169 15.35 6.61 -5.40
C GLY A 169 14.85 7.44 -4.23
N SER A 170 13.53 7.44 -3.98
CA SER A 170 12.89 8.29 -2.97
C SER A 170 11.39 7.98 -2.84
N PHE A 171 10.85 7.94 -1.62
CA PHE A 171 9.41 7.92 -1.39
C PHE A 171 8.82 9.33 -1.43
N ASN A 172 9.47 10.31 -0.81
CA ASN A 172 8.95 11.68 -0.74
C ASN A 172 8.83 12.33 -2.12
N ARG A 173 9.83 12.16 -3.00
CA ARG A 173 9.80 12.72 -4.35
C ARG A 173 8.65 12.17 -5.18
N ALA A 174 8.34 10.88 -5.06
CA ALA A 174 7.23 10.27 -5.79
C ALA A 174 5.87 10.67 -5.20
N ARG A 175 5.73 10.66 -3.87
CA ARG A 175 4.55 11.18 -3.15
C ARG A 175 4.22 12.61 -3.57
N ASP A 176 5.21 13.49 -3.49
CA ASP A 176 5.03 14.92 -3.72
C ASP A 176 4.78 15.19 -5.21
N ASP A 177 5.50 14.53 -6.13
CA ASP A 177 5.24 14.70 -7.57
C ASP A 177 3.82 14.26 -7.96
N PHE A 178 3.36 13.09 -7.50
CA PHE A 178 2.00 12.61 -7.77
C PHE A 178 0.93 13.57 -7.24
N THR A 179 1.01 13.93 -5.95
CA THR A 179 -0.01 14.76 -5.30
C THR A 179 -0.02 16.20 -5.81
N GLN A 180 1.13 16.79 -6.12
CA GLN A 180 1.23 18.13 -6.71
C GLN A 180 0.78 18.17 -8.17
N ARG A 181 0.91 17.08 -8.93
CA ARG A 181 0.33 17.00 -10.27
C ARG A 181 -1.18 16.82 -10.24
N LEU A 182 -1.72 16.04 -9.31
CA LEU A 182 -3.17 16.00 -9.06
C LEU A 182 -3.69 17.42 -8.73
N ASP A 183 -3.04 18.10 -7.79
CA ASP A 183 -3.41 19.45 -7.35
C ASP A 183 -3.46 20.46 -8.50
N ARG A 184 -2.43 20.48 -9.34
CA ARG A 184 -2.33 21.45 -10.45
C ARG A 184 -3.25 21.13 -11.63
N SER A 185 -3.53 19.86 -11.89
CA SER A 185 -4.14 19.43 -13.15
C SER A 185 -5.57 18.89 -13.02
N THR A 186 -6.11 18.76 -11.81
CA THR A 186 -7.39 18.08 -11.58
C THR A 186 -8.24 18.77 -10.51
N SER A 187 -9.41 18.20 -10.18
CA SER A 187 -10.25 18.63 -9.06
C SER A 187 -9.74 18.16 -7.70
N TYR A 188 -8.81 17.20 -7.63
CA TYR A 188 -8.18 16.78 -6.38
C TYR A 188 -7.17 17.83 -5.95
N LYS A 189 -7.29 18.35 -4.72
CA LYS A 189 -6.45 19.39 -4.14
C LYS A 189 -5.73 18.92 -2.89
N VAL A 190 -4.47 19.31 -2.74
CA VAL A 190 -3.72 19.07 -1.48
C VAL A 190 -4.39 19.85 -0.36
N SER A 191 -4.78 19.15 0.70
CA SER A 191 -5.51 19.71 1.83
C SER A 191 -4.75 19.64 3.15
N GLY A 192 -3.61 18.95 3.17
CA GLY A 192 -2.74 18.88 4.34
C GLY A 192 -1.89 17.61 4.37
N PHE A 193 -1.30 17.36 5.53
CA PHE A 193 -0.47 16.19 5.82
C PHE A 193 -1.00 15.52 7.09
N VAL A 194 -0.93 14.19 7.12
CA VAL A 194 -1.34 13.38 8.25
C VAL A 194 -0.19 12.47 8.65
N SER A 195 0.13 12.43 9.94
CA SER A 195 1.14 11.52 10.44
C SER A 195 0.57 10.10 10.51
N LEU A 196 1.25 9.16 9.86
CA LEU A 196 0.98 7.73 9.99
C LEU A 196 2.02 7.02 10.87
N GLY A 197 3.03 7.75 11.35
CA GLY A 197 4.08 7.19 12.21
C GLY A 197 4.82 6.02 11.55
N ASN A 198 4.99 6.07 10.23
CA ASN A 198 5.56 5.01 9.41
C ASN A 198 6.93 5.38 8.83
N ALA A 199 7.69 6.24 9.53
CA ALA A 199 9.12 6.43 9.30
C ALA A 199 9.93 5.45 10.17
N LEU A 200 10.83 4.68 9.56
CA LEU A 200 11.73 3.76 10.26
C LEU A 200 13.14 4.37 10.36
N ILE A 201 13.36 5.16 11.41
CA ILE A 201 14.63 5.90 11.63
C ILE A 201 15.63 5.04 12.40
N ASP A 202 15.20 4.46 13.53
CA ASP A 202 16.08 3.77 14.49
C ASP A 202 16.03 2.24 14.39
N ASP A 203 15.41 1.69 13.34
CA ASP A 203 15.39 0.25 13.14
C ASP A 203 16.74 -0.24 12.59
N PRO A 204 17.39 -1.24 13.22
CA PRO A 204 18.70 -1.72 12.77
C PRO A 204 18.67 -2.57 11.50
N LYS A 205 17.49 -3.04 11.06
CA LYS A 205 17.33 -3.98 9.94
C LYS A 205 16.45 -3.46 8.81
N LEU A 206 15.56 -2.52 9.12
CA LEU A 206 14.58 -1.95 8.21
C LEU A 206 14.80 -0.46 8.02
N THR A 207 14.43 0.06 6.86
CA THR A 207 14.42 1.49 6.58
C THR A 207 13.21 1.83 5.72
N THR A 208 12.74 3.07 5.84
CA THR A 208 11.79 3.66 4.88
C THR A 208 12.49 4.72 4.03
N GLY A 209 13.80 4.57 3.83
CA GLY A 209 14.60 5.45 2.99
C GLY A 209 14.56 6.90 3.45
N ASP A 210 13.99 7.78 2.63
CA ASP A 210 13.78 9.20 2.91
C ASP A 210 12.39 9.54 3.47
N HIS A 211 11.48 8.56 3.59
CA HIS A 211 10.10 8.80 4.01
C HIS A 211 10.02 9.41 5.41
N ASP A 212 9.24 10.47 5.55
CA ASP A 212 9.14 11.31 6.75
C ASP A 212 8.05 10.87 7.74
N GLY A 213 7.33 9.78 7.45
CA GLY A 213 6.26 9.26 8.30
C GLY A 213 4.90 9.93 8.08
N MET A 214 4.81 10.80 7.07
CA MET A 214 3.61 11.57 6.73
C MET A 214 2.99 11.08 5.42
N ALA A 215 1.66 11.05 5.39
CA ALA A 215 0.90 10.97 4.16
C ALA A 215 0.40 12.35 3.75
N VAL A 216 0.50 12.67 2.46
CA VAL A 216 -0.16 13.85 1.88
C VAL A 216 -1.64 13.53 1.68
N VAL A 217 -2.52 14.43 2.13
CA VAL A 217 -3.97 14.29 1.96
C VAL A 217 -4.43 15.14 0.78
N VAL A 218 -4.98 14.50 -0.26
CA VAL A 218 -5.66 15.16 -1.37
C VAL A 218 -7.16 14.94 -1.32
N ARG A 219 -7.94 15.98 -1.62
CA ARG A 219 -9.41 15.98 -1.56
C ARG A 219 -10.02 16.44 -2.88
N ALA A 220 -11.04 15.74 -3.37
CA ALA A 220 -11.90 16.25 -4.45
C ALA A 220 -13.30 16.50 -3.89
N GLY A 221 -13.81 17.71 -4.10
CA GLY A 221 -15.20 18.07 -3.80
C GLY A 221 -16.16 17.70 -4.94
N ARG A 222 -17.44 18.03 -4.72
CA ARG A 222 -18.48 18.07 -5.76
C ARG A 222 -18.19 19.14 -6.80
#